data_AF-A0A2P4SRC7-F1
#
_entry.id   AF-A0A2P4SRC7-F1
#
_cell.length_a   1.000
_cell.length_b   1.000
_cell.length_c   1.000
_cell.angle_alpha   90.00
_cell.angle_beta   90.00
_cell.angle_gamma   90.00
#
_symmetry.space_group_name_H-M   'P 1'
#
loop_
_entity.id
_entity.type
_entity.pdbx_description
1 polymer ?
#
loop_
_entity_poly.entity_id
_entity_poly.type
_entity_poly.pdbx_seq_one_letter_code
_entity_poly.pdbx_strand_id
1 'polypeptide(L)'
;FFCPPPCVYLMGSGWKKKKEQMERDGCTEQESQPCAFIGIGNSDQEMQQLNLEGKNYCTAKTLYISDSDKRKHFMLSVKMFYGNSDDIGVFLSKRIKVISKPSKKKQSLKNADLDDDESEGEEFTVRDGYIHYGQTVKLVCSVTGMALPRLIIRKVDKQTALLDADDPVSQLHKCAFYLKDTERMYLCLSQERIIQFQATPCPKEPNKEMINDGASWTIISTDKAEYTFYEGMGPVHAPVTPVPVVESLQ
;
A
#
# COMPACT_ATOMS: atom_id res chain seq x y z
N PHE A 1 6.44 3.66 13.49
CA PHE A 1 6.87 3.71 12.09
C PHE A 1 5.68 3.58 11.16
N PHE A 2 5.81 4.00 9.90
CA PHE A 2 4.77 3.81 8.89
C PHE A 2 4.58 2.31 8.56
N CYS A 3 3.32 1.89 8.42
CA CYS A 3 2.95 0.51 8.15
C CYS A 3 1.77 0.48 7.16
N PRO A 4 1.93 -0.11 5.95
CA PRO A 4 3.16 -0.73 5.43
C PRO A 4 4.30 0.31 5.27
N PRO A 5 5.58 -0.14 5.28
CA PRO A 5 6.70 0.77 5.02
C PRO A 5 6.59 1.31 3.60
N PRO A 6 6.85 2.62 3.36
CA PRO A 6 6.91 3.16 2.01
C PRO A 6 7.95 2.43 1.16
N CYS A 7 7.62 2.19 -0.10
CA CYS A 7 8.48 1.45 -1.04
C CYS A 7 8.80 2.33 -2.26
N VAL A 8 10.05 2.26 -2.73
CA VAL A 8 10.52 2.87 -3.98
C VAL A 8 10.89 1.75 -4.94
N TYR A 9 10.42 1.84 -6.20
CA TYR A 9 10.70 0.89 -7.27
C TYR A 9 11.33 1.59 -8.46
N LEU A 10 12.41 1.02 -9.00
CA LEU A 10 13.05 1.41 -10.25
C LEU A 10 12.54 0.48 -11.36
N MET A 11 11.61 0.99 -12.18
CA MET A 11 10.94 0.21 -13.22
C MET A 11 11.45 0.58 -14.61
N GLY A 12 11.34 -0.36 -15.56
CA GLY A 12 11.69 -0.15 -16.96
C GLY A 12 13.16 -0.46 -17.29
N SER A 13 13.43 -0.71 -18.56
CA SER A 13 14.78 -1.04 -19.09
C SER A 13 15.73 0.16 -19.14
N GLY A 14 15.22 1.39 -18.95
CA GLY A 14 15.98 2.63 -19.00
C GLY A 14 17.13 2.68 -17.98
N TRP A 15 16.93 2.15 -16.77
CA TRP A 15 17.97 2.08 -15.73
C TRP A 15 19.18 1.26 -16.17
N LYS A 16 18.95 0.09 -16.78
CA LYS A 16 20.01 -0.76 -17.32
C LYS A 16 20.75 -0.07 -18.47
N LYS A 17 20.00 0.51 -19.42
CA LYS A 17 20.58 1.25 -20.55
C LYS A 17 21.44 2.43 -20.08
N LYS A 18 21.00 3.14 -19.05
CA LYS A 18 21.72 4.29 -18.48
C LYS A 18 22.99 3.84 -17.76
N LYS A 19 22.95 2.77 -16.96
CA LYS A 19 24.14 2.16 -16.34
C LYS A 19 25.18 1.78 -17.41
N GLU A 20 24.78 1.03 -18.43
CA GLU A 20 25.68 0.63 -19.53
C GLU A 20 26.26 1.83 -20.30
N GLN A 21 25.51 2.93 -20.42
CA GLN A 21 26.02 4.17 -21.04
C GLN A 21 27.08 4.83 -20.16
N MET A 22 26.83 4.98 -18.86
CA MET A 22 27.79 5.57 -17.92
C MET A 22 29.08 4.76 -17.85
N GLU A 23 28.99 3.42 -17.84
CA GLU A 23 30.15 2.53 -17.86
C GLU A 23 30.95 2.64 -19.17
N ARG A 24 30.28 2.80 -20.32
CA ARG A 24 30.96 3.09 -21.60
C ARG A 24 31.68 4.44 -21.59
N ASP A 25 31.15 5.41 -20.85
CA ASP A 25 31.75 6.75 -20.69
C ASP A 25 32.83 6.78 -19.59
N GLY A 26 33.16 5.63 -19.00
CA GLY A 26 34.27 5.46 -18.05
C GLY A 26 33.89 5.47 -16.57
N CYS A 27 32.60 5.55 -16.23
CA CYS A 27 32.16 5.40 -14.84
C CYS A 27 32.37 3.98 -14.33
N THR A 28 32.77 3.85 -13.08
CA THR A 28 32.77 2.58 -12.35
C THR A 28 31.35 2.08 -12.06
N GLU A 29 31.23 0.83 -11.63
CA GLU A 29 29.95 0.28 -11.17
C GLU A 29 29.36 1.09 -9.99
N GLN A 30 30.21 1.56 -9.07
CA GLN A 30 29.76 2.36 -7.94
C GLN A 30 29.27 3.75 -8.38
N GLU A 31 29.93 4.37 -9.35
CA GLU A 31 29.57 5.68 -9.89
C GLU A 31 28.26 5.66 -10.70
N SER A 32 28.00 4.56 -11.40
CA SER A 32 26.79 4.37 -12.21
C SER A 32 25.59 3.82 -11.44
N GLN A 33 25.75 3.48 -10.16
CA GLN A 33 24.70 2.96 -9.30
C GLN A 33 23.74 4.09 -8.85
N PRO A 34 22.41 3.92 -9.01
CA PRO A 34 21.44 4.83 -8.43
C PRO A 34 21.47 4.79 -6.90
N CYS A 35 21.58 5.96 -6.28
CA CYS A 35 21.42 6.23 -4.86
C CYS A 35 20.11 6.96 -4.61
N ALA A 36 19.43 6.63 -3.51
CA ALA A 36 18.19 7.30 -3.12
C ALA A 36 18.14 7.56 -1.62
N PHE A 37 17.56 8.69 -1.25
CA PHE A 37 17.31 9.10 0.13
C PHE A 37 15.83 9.47 0.25
N ILE A 38 15.18 9.05 1.33
CA ILE A 38 13.75 9.32 1.58
C ILE A 38 13.55 10.09 2.88
N GLY A 39 12.68 11.10 2.86
CA GLY A 39 12.33 11.89 4.03
C GLY A 39 10.87 12.31 4.05
N ILE A 40 10.41 12.85 5.18
CA ILE A 40 9.02 13.32 5.37
C ILE A 40 8.80 14.80 4.98
N GLY A 41 9.80 15.41 4.32
CA GLY A 41 9.76 16.82 3.90
C GLY A 41 9.77 17.82 5.05
N ASN A 42 10.35 17.46 6.20
CA ASN A 42 10.65 18.37 7.31
C ASN A 42 12.17 18.49 7.42
N SER A 43 12.70 19.70 7.61
CA SER A 43 14.13 19.97 7.78
C SER A 43 14.71 19.38 9.07
N ASP A 44 13.87 19.14 10.07
CA ASP A 44 14.31 18.67 11.39
C ASP A 44 14.65 17.18 11.42
N GLN A 45 14.27 16.43 10.39
CA GLN A 45 14.54 15.00 10.28
C GLN A 45 15.40 14.72 9.04
N GLU A 46 16.58 14.14 9.27
CA GLU A 46 17.46 13.72 8.20
C GLU A 46 16.80 12.69 7.28
N MET A 47 17.15 12.75 5.99
CA MET A 47 16.69 11.76 5.03
C MET A 47 17.37 10.41 5.28
N GLN A 48 16.60 9.34 5.15
CA GLN A 48 17.08 7.98 5.34
C GLN A 48 17.59 7.43 3.99
N GLN A 49 18.79 6.88 3.97
CA GLN A 49 19.33 6.23 2.78
C GLN A 49 18.53 4.96 2.45
N LEU A 50 18.18 4.80 1.17
CA LEU A 50 17.59 3.60 0.62
C LEU A 50 18.69 2.77 -0.07
N ASN A 51 18.84 1.52 0.36
CA ASN A 51 19.75 0.58 -0.29
C ASN A 51 19.08 -0.06 -1.52
N LEU A 52 19.48 0.39 -2.71
CA LEU A 52 19.04 -0.11 -4.02
C LEU A 52 20.09 -1.01 -4.69
N GLU A 53 21.19 -1.36 -4.02
CA GLU A 53 22.26 -2.14 -4.62
C GLU A 53 21.78 -3.55 -4.99
N GLY A 54 21.93 -3.92 -6.26
CA GLY A 54 21.49 -5.20 -6.80
C GLY A 54 19.97 -5.42 -6.77
N LYS A 55 19.17 -4.40 -6.45
CA LYS A 55 17.72 -4.49 -6.33
C LYS A 55 17.03 -3.34 -7.03
N ASN A 56 15.93 -3.65 -7.70
CA ASN A 56 15.08 -2.62 -8.31
C ASN A 56 14.05 -2.04 -7.32
N TYR A 57 14.15 -2.33 -6.02
CA TYR A 57 13.26 -1.76 -5.02
C TYR A 57 13.91 -1.67 -3.64
N CYS A 58 13.45 -0.72 -2.83
CA CYS A 58 13.82 -0.60 -1.42
C CYS A 58 12.62 -0.13 -0.59
N THR A 59 12.65 -0.41 0.72
CA THR A 59 11.58 -0.06 1.66
C THR A 59 12.12 0.77 2.81
N ALA A 60 11.39 1.81 3.20
CA ALA A 60 11.76 2.73 4.27
C ALA A 60 11.11 2.31 5.60
N LYS A 61 11.75 1.39 6.32
CA LYS A 61 11.15 0.70 7.49
C LYS A 61 11.13 1.53 8.77
N THR A 62 11.97 2.57 8.86
CA THR A 62 12.18 3.35 10.07
C THR A 62 11.68 4.79 9.95
N LEU A 63 10.83 5.09 8.98
CA LEU A 63 10.16 6.39 8.86
C LEU A 63 9.03 6.53 9.89
N TYR A 64 8.94 7.72 10.49
CA TYR A 64 7.89 8.12 11.41
C TYR A 64 7.71 9.64 11.33
N ILE A 65 6.59 10.15 11.85
CA ILE A 65 6.34 11.58 12.06
C ILE A 65 6.16 11.82 13.56
N SER A 66 6.86 12.81 14.11
CA SER A 66 6.76 13.19 15.52
C SER A 66 5.49 14.01 15.77
N ASP A 67 4.99 14.00 17.01
CA ASP A 67 3.94 14.89 17.50
C ASP A 67 4.36 16.36 17.56
N SER A 68 5.68 16.67 17.49
CA SER A 68 6.17 18.03 17.29
C SER A 68 5.75 18.60 15.94
N ASP A 69 5.62 17.75 14.91
CA ASP A 69 5.18 18.12 13.58
C ASP A 69 3.66 18.38 13.55
N LYS A 70 3.28 19.64 13.27
CA LYS A 70 1.87 20.08 13.32
C LYS A 70 1.17 20.01 11.95
N ARG A 71 1.84 19.52 10.91
CA ARG A 71 1.26 19.42 9.57
C ARG A 71 0.10 18.42 9.59
N LYS A 72 -1.05 18.80 9.02
CA LYS A 72 -2.21 17.90 8.86
C LYS A 72 -2.00 16.88 7.74
N HIS A 73 -1.16 17.24 6.77
CA HIS A 73 -0.80 16.42 5.63
C HIS A 73 0.66 16.69 5.27
N PHE A 74 1.34 15.68 4.72
CA PHE A 74 2.70 15.79 4.21
C PHE A 74 2.86 14.91 2.96
N MET A 75 3.99 15.04 2.27
CA MET A 75 4.42 14.12 1.22
C MET A 75 5.78 13.57 1.62
N LEU A 76 6.06 12.33 1.24
CA LEU A 76 7.42 11.82 1.25
C LEU A 76 8.18 12.46 0.11
N SER A 77 9.46 12.74 0.34
CA SER A 77 10.38 13.25 -0.67
C SER A 77 11.48 12.21 -0.86
N VAL A 78 11.68 11.76 -2.10
CA VAL A 78 12.74 10.85 -2.51
C VAL A 78 13.73 11.63 -3.36
N LYS A 79 14.92 11.89 -2.82
CA LYS A 79 16.03 12.50 -3.56
C LYS A 79 16.88 11.39 -4.17
N MET A 80 17.16 11.49 -5.47
CA MET A 80 17.92 10.49 -6.21
C MET A 80 19.09 11.12 -6.96
N PHE A 81 20.19 10.39 -7.02
CA PHE A 81 21.41 10.75 -7.76
C PHE A 81 22.20 9.48 -8.09
N TYR A 82 23.15 9.56 -9.00
CA TYR A 82 24.09 8.48 -9.26
C TYR A 82 25.30 8.56 -8.31
N GLY A 83 26.05 7.47 -8.14
CA GLY A 83 27.22 7.45 -7.24
C GLY A 83 28.31 8.47 -7.58
N ASN A 84 28.40 8.94 -8.83
CA ASN A 84 29.25 10.05 -9.25
C ASN A 84 28.70 11.45 -8.89
N SER A 85 27.61 11.52 -8.13
CA SER A 85 26.88 12.73 -7.75
C SER A 85 26.08 13.41 -8.86
N ASP A 86 25.90 12.78 -10.03
CA ASP A 86 24.99 13.29 -11.06
C ASP A 86 23.55 13.25 -10.54
N ASP A 87 22.91 14.42 -10.50
CA ASP A 87 21.59 14.59 -9.91
C ASP A 87 20.50 14.06 -10.85
N ILE A 88 19.69 13.13 -10.35
CA ILE A 88 18.49 12.66 -11.05
C ILE A 88 17.35 13.60 -10.70
N GLY A 89 17.22 13.94 -9.40
CA GLY A 89 16.24 14.90 -8.92
C GLY A 89 15.45 14.42 -7.69
N VAL A 90 14.32 15.11 -7.45
CA VAL A 90 13.46 14.90 -6.28
C VAL A 90 12.04 14.49 -6.70
N PHE A 91 11.58 13.35 -6.17
CA PHE A 91 10.27 12.76 -6.46
C PHE A 91 9.40 12.79 -5.21
N LEU A 92 8.14 13.19 -5.34
CA LEU A 92 7.22 13.31 -4.21
C LEU A 92 6.24 12.14 -4.16
N SER A 93 5.86 11.68 -2.97
CA SER A 93 4.67 10.81 -2.86
C SER A 93 3.39 11.62 -3.11
N LYS A 94 2.27 10.91 -3.24
CA LYS A 94 0.96 11.51 -3.04
C LYS A 94 0.80 11.98 -1.59
N ARG A 95 -0.20 12.81 -1.34
CA ARG A 95 -0.45 13.45 -0.04
C ARG A 95 -0.85 12.41 1.01
N ILE A 96 -0.11 12.36 2.11
CA ILE A 96 -0.39 11.50 3.27
C ILE A 96 -1.05 12.34 4.36
N LYS A 97 -2.18 11.86 4.88
CA LYS A 97 -2.90 12.50 5.98
C LYS A 97 -2.32 12.03 7.33
N VAL A 98 -2.02 12.98 8.21
CA VAL A 98 -1.64 12.68 9.59
C VAL A 98 -2.90 12.35 10.38
N ILE A 99 -2.90 11.18 11.02
CA ILE A 99 -3.97 10.71 11.90
C ILE A 99 -3.38 10.39 13.27
N SER A 100 -4.17 10.56 14.32
CA SER A 100 -3.74 10.26 15.69
C SER A 100 -3.83 8.75 15.96
N LYS A 101 -4.98 8.28 16.42
CA LYS A 101 -5.29 6.85 16.62
C LYS A 101 -6.60 6.54 15.90
N PRO A 102 -6.78 5.32 15.37
CA PRO A 102 -8.06 4.92 14.81
C PRO A 102 -9.18 5.11 15.85
N SER A 103 -10.27 5.75 15.42
CA SER A 103 -11.41 6.01 16.28
C SER A 103 -12.18 4.72 16.53
N LYS A 104 -12.57 4.46 17.78
CA LYS A 104 -13.50 3.37 18.12
C LYS A 104 -14.97 3.72 17.83
N LYS A 105 -15.28 4.97 17.46
CA LYS A 105 -16.66 5.41 17.20
C LYS A 105 -17.15 4.91 15.83
N LYS A 106 -18.40 4.44 15.78
CA LYS A 106 -19.11 4.10 14.55
C LYS A 106 -19.03 5.30 13.60
N GLN A 107 -18.45 5.12 12.41
CA GLN A 107 -18.50 6.16 11.38
C GLN A 107 -19.93 6.19 10.81
N SER A 108 -20.47 7.40 10.67
CA SER A 108 -21.86 7.62 10.26
C SER A 108 -21.89 8.04 8.79
N LEU A 109 -21.90 7.06 7.90
CA LEU A 109 -22.33 7.22 6.51
C LEU A 109 -23.20 6.00 6.22
N LYS A 110 -24.45 6.20 5.82
CA LYS A 110 -25.36 5.11 5.44
C LYS A 110 -25.32 5.01 3.92
N ASN A 111 -24.90 3.87 3.38
CA ASN A 111 -25.16 3.53 1.99
C ASN A 111 -26.28 2.48 1.93
N ALA A 112 -27.03 2.49 0.82
CA ALA A 112 -28.18 1.64 0.58
C ALA A 112 -27.79 0.16 0.41
N ASP A 113 -28.69 -0.72 0.85
CA ASP A 113 -28.62 -2.18 0.75
C ASP A 113 -28.27 -2.67 -0.65
N LEU A 114 -27.53 -3.77 -0.73
CA LEU A 114 -27.08 -4.32 -2.01
C LEU A 114 -27.08 -5.86 -2.01
N ASP A 115 -27.82 -6.38 -2.99
CA ASP A 115 -28.18 -7.78 -3.25
C ASP A 115 -27.00 -8.76 -3.28
N ASP A 116 -27.22 -9.93 -2.66
CA ASP A 116 -26.26 -10.99 -2.36
C ASP A 116 -26.17 -12.10 -3.43
N ASP A 117 -26.93 -11.99 -4.52
CA ASP A 117 -27.25 -13.08 -5.47
C ASP A 117 -26.30 -13.20 -6.70
N GLU A 118 -25.15 -12.53 -6.74
CA GLU A 118 -24.20 -12.68 -7.85
C GLU A 118 -23.37 -13.98 -7.75
N SER A 119 -23.38 -14.78 -8.83
CA SER A 119 -22.66 -16.06 -8.97
C SER A 119 -21.14 -15.92 -8.99
N GLU A 120 -20.40 -16.96 -8.61
CA GLU A 120 -18.93 -16.97 -8.69
C GLU A 120 -18.45 -16.93 -10.15
N GLY A 121 -17.83 -15.80 -10.55
CA GLY A 121 -17.17 -15.62 -11.83
C GLY A 121 -15.81 -14.93 -11.71
N GLU A 122 -15.02 -15.02 -12.78
CA GLU A 122 -13.83 -14.18 -12.99
C GLU A 122 -14.24 -12.71 -13.21
N GLU A 123 -15.40 -12.48 -13.81
CA GLU A 123 -16.03 -11.18 -14.02
C GLU A 123 -16.91 -10.82 -12.81
N PHE A 124 -16.78 -9.59 -12.32
CA PHE A 124 -17.55 -9.07 -11.18
C PHE A 124 -17.96 -7.63 -11.43
N THR A 125 -19.14 -7.24 -10.94
CA THR A 125 -19.60 -5.86 -11.07
C THR A 125 -18.87 -4.98 -10.06
N VAL A 126 -18.29 -3.88 -10.54
CA VAL A 126 -17.73 -2.85 -9.65
C VAL A 126 -18.89 -1.98 -9.18
N ARG A 127 -19.05 -1.87 -7.87
CA ARG A 127 -20.08 -1.03 -7.24
C ARG A 127 -19.42 0.18 -6.58
N ASP A 128 -19.98 1.35 -6.80
CA ASP A 128 -19.54 2.58 -6.15
C ASP A 128 -20.04 2.64 -4.70
N GLY A 129 -19.20 3.19 -3.82
CA GLY A 129 -19.57 3.44 -2.42
C GLY A 129 -18.50 3.06 -1.41
N TYR A 130 -18.73 3.40 -0.15
CA TYR A 130 -17.88 2.97 0.95
C TYR A 130 -18.15 1.51 1.31
N ILE A 131 -17.07 0.78 1.61
CA ILE A 131 -17.14 -0.59 2.11
C ILE A 131 -17.64 -0.57 3.56
N HIS A 132 -18.65 -1.38 3.85
CA HIS A 132 -19.18 -1.61 5.19
C HIS A 132 -18.87 -3.05 5.63
N TYR A 133 -18.78 -3.27 6.94
CA TYR A 133 -18.73 -4.63 7.47
C TYR A 133 -19.97 -5.43 7.07
N GLY A 134 -19.79 -6.73 6.88
CA GLY A 134 -20.83 -7.63 6.37
C GLY A 134 -20.98 -7.65 4.85
N GLN A 135 -20.35 -6.72 4.12
CA GLN A 135 -20.40 -6.72 2.66
C GLN A 135 -19.47 -7.76 2.03
N THR A 136 -19.92 -8.28 0.88
CA THR A 136 -19.09 -9.10 -0.01
C THR A 136 -18.09 -8.20 -0.76
N VAL A 137 -16.81 -8.58 -0.74
CA VAL A 137 -15.70 -7.88 -1.38
C VAL A 137 -14.85 -8.85 -2.20
N LYS A 138 -14.14 -8.31 -3.20
CA LYS A 138 -13.13 -9.03 -3.98
C LYS A 138 -11.79 -8.31 -3.81
N LEU A 139 -10.76 -9.04 -3.42
CA LEU A 139 -9.40 -8.51 -3.31
C LEU A 139 -8.61 -8.91 -4.56
N VAL A 140 -8.12 -7.92 -5.30
CA VAL A 140 -7.39 -8.10 -6.56
C VAL A 140 -6.02 -7.45 -6.44
N CYS A 141 -4.96 -8.18 -6.79
CA CYS A 141 -3.61 -7.65 -6.82
C CYS A 141 -3.47 -6.63 -7.95
N SER A 142 -3.09 -5.39 -7.61
CA SER A 142 -2.91 -4.30 -8.58
C SER A 142 -1.76 -4.51 -9.57
N VAL A 143 -0.87 -5.47 -9.32
CA VAL A 143 0.28 -5.78 -10.18
C VAL A 143 0.00 -6.99 -11.08
N THR A 144 -0.46 -8.10 -10.50
CA THR A 144 -0.63 -9.37 -11.23
C THR A 144 -2.05 -9.62 -11.70
N GLY A 145 -3.03 -8.86 -11.21
CA GLY A 145 -4.45 -9.13 -11.44
C GLY A 145 -5.00 -10.36 -10.71
N MET A 146 -4.17 -11.09 -9.95
CA MET A 146 -4.63 -12.26 -9.18
C MET A 146 -5.70 -11.83 -8.17
N ALA A 147 -6.83 -12.53 -8.19
CA ALA A 147 -7.95 -12.27 -7.31
C ALA A 147 -8.13 -13.40 -6.30
N LEU A 148 -8.50 -13.04 -5.07
CA LEU A 148 -9.04 -14.01 -4.11
C LEU A 148 -10.51 -14.35 -4.45
N PRO A 149 -11.04 -15.49 -3.94
CA PRO A 149 -12.48 -15.78 -3.97
C PRO A 149 -13.33 -14.67 -3.34
N ARG A 150 -14.66 -14.76 -3.42
CA ARG A 150 -15.54 -13.79 -2.73
C ARG A 150 -15.33 -13.88 -1.22
N LEU A 151 -15.11 -12.72 -0.60
CA LEU A 151 -14.87 -12.60 0.84
C LEU A 151 -15.97 -11.75 1.47
N ILE A 152 -16.35 -12.03 2.70
CA ILE A 152 -17.13 -11.10 3.52
C ILE A 152 -16.18 -10.47 4.53
N ILE A 153 -16.08 -9.14 4.49
CA ILE A 153 -15.25 -8.40 5.45
C ILE A 153 -15.98 -8.29 6.79
N ARG A 154 -15.38 -8.83 7.85
CA ARG A 154 -15.93 -8.84 9.21
C ARG A 154 -15.09 -8.00 10.14
N LYS A 155 -15.74 -7.34 11.10
CA LYS A 155 -15.08 -6.53 12.12
C LYS A 155 -14.45 -7.45 13.17
N VAL A 156 -13.23 -7.15 13.60
CA VAL A 156 -12.55 -7.93 14.64
C VAL A 156 -12.47 -7.12 15.92
N ASP A 157 -12.98 -7.70 17.00
CA ASP A 157 -12.70 -7.26 18.37
C ASP A 157 -12.03 -8.39 19.14
N LYS A 158 -10.86 -8.11 19.71
CA LYS A 158 -9.95 -9.10 20.31
C LYS A 158 -9.62 -10.23 19.33
N GLN A 159 -10.13 -11.44 19.58
CA GLN A 159 -9.96 -12.63 18.74
C GLN A 159 -11.31 -13.14 18.20
N THR A 160 -12.29 -12.24 18.09
CA THR A 160 -13.63 -12.58 17.61
C THR A 160 -13.99 -11.75 16.38
N ALA A 161 -14.51 -12.42 15.36
CA ALA A 161 -15.17 -11.78 14.24
C ALA A 161 -16.64 -11.50 14.62
N LEU A 162 -17.08 -10.27 14.41
CA LEU A 162 -18.46 -9.82 14.66
C LEU A 162 -19.29 -10.01 13.39
N LEU A 163 -20.40 -10.75 13.51
CA LEU A 163 -21.26 -11.12 12.37
C LEU A 163 -22.30 -10.07 12.03
N ASP A 164 -22.63 -9.20 12.98
CA ASP A 164 -23.70 -8.20 12.94
C ASP A 164 -23.19 -6.76 12.77
N ALA A 165 -21.88 -6.57 12.58
CA ALA A 165 -21.30 -5.27 12.33
C ALA A 165 -21.65 -4.80 10.92
N ASP A 166 -22.23 -3.60 10.82
CA ASP A 166 -22.71 -2.95 9.59
C ASP A 166 -22.04 -1.59 9.34
N ASP A 167 -21.07 -1.18 10.18
CA ASP A 167 -20.45 0.14 10.08
C ASP A 167 -19.40 0.24 8.95
N PRO A 168 -19.12 1.47 8.44
CA PRO A 168 -18.09 1.68 7.44
C PRO A 168 -16.71 1.20 7.90
N VAL A 169 -16.00 0.51 7.02
CA VAL A 169 -14.62 0.10 7.24
C VAL A 169 -13.71 1.33 7.20
N SER A 170 -12.86 1.49 8.22
CA SER A 170 -11.99 2.67 8.36
C SER A 170 -10.51 2.28 8.42
N GLN A 171 -9.65 3.29 8.20
CA GLN A 171 -8.19 3.15 8.26
C GLN A 171 -7.74 2.55 9.60
N LEU A 172 -6.83 1.59 9.54
CA LEU A 172 -6.22 0.90 10.67
C LEU A 172 -7.19 0.07 11.53
N HIS A 173 -8.40 -0.22 11.03
CA HIS A 173 -9.26 -1.20 11.67
C HIS A 173 -8.67 -2.60 11.57
N LYS A 174 -8.97 -3.42 12.59
CA LYS A 174 -8.81 -4.86 12.53
C LYS A 174 -10.03 -5.50 11.88
N CYS A 175 -9.81 -6.33 10.88
CA CYS A 175 -10.85 -7.05 10.16
C CYS A 175 -10.44 -8.49 9.88
N ALA A 176 -11.41 -9.33 9.58
CA ALA A 176 -11.22 -10.69 9.11
C ALA A 176 -11.94 -10.87 7.77
N PHE A 177 -11.46 -11.79 6.94
CA PHE A 177 -12.06 -12.08 5.65
C PHE A 177 -12.61 -13.51 5.66
N TYR A 178 -13.93 -13.63 5.81
CA TYR A 178 -14.64 -14.90 5.70
C TYR A 178 -14.77 -15.28 4.23
N LEU A 179 -14.47 -16.53 3.85
CA LEU A 179 -14.68 -17.01 2.49
C LEU A 179 -16.17 -17.30 2.30
N LYS A 180 -16.82 -16.57 1.39
CA LYS A 180 -18.27 -16.70 1.15
C LYS A 180 -18.61 -18.14 0.74
N ASP A 181 -19.77 -18.62 1.17
CA ASP A 181 -20.29 -19.97 0.91
C ASP A 181 -19.44 -21.14 1.47
N THR A 182 -18.62 -20.86 2.49
CA THR A 182 -17.84 -21.88 3.20
C THR A 182 -18.30 -22.10 4.64
N GLU A 183 -17.91 -23.21 5.26
CA GLU A 183 -18.21 -23.49 6.67
C GLU A 183 -17.27 -22.73 7.63
N ARG A 184 -17.50 -21.43 7.81
CA ARG A 184 -16.73 -20.56 8.72
C ARG A 184 -15.23 -20.53 8.41
N MET A 185 -14.85 -20.64 7.14
CA MET A 185 -13.44 -20.55 6.74
C MET A 185 -13.02 -19.09 6.59
N TYR A 186 -11.88 -18.74 7.15
CA TYR A 186 -11.29 -17.40 7.06
C TYR A 186 -9.94 -17.42 6.39
N LEU A 187 -9.64 -16.33 5.68
CA LEU A 187 -8.31 -16.05 5.15
C LEU A 187 -7.34 -15.85 6.30
N CYS A 188 -6.34 -16.72 6.40
CA CYS A 188 -5.45 -16.79 7.55
C CYS A 188 -3.98 -16.87 7.09
N LEU A 189 -3.11 -16.12 7.76
CA LEU A 189 -1.67 -16.25 7.63
C LEU A 189 -1.16 -17.31 8.61
N SER A 190 -0.46 -18.32 8.10
CA SER A 190 0.30 -19.26 8.90
C SER A 190 1.75 -19.26 8.42
N GLN A 191 2.65 -18.75 9.26
CA GLN A 191 4.04 -18.49 8.90
C GLN A 191 4.12 -17.55 7.69
N GLU A 192 4.54 -18.06 6.53
CA GLU A 192 4.64 -17.30 5.27
C GLU A 192 3.58 -17.72 4.24
N ARG A 193 2.59 -18.53 4.65
CA ARG A 193 1.57 -19.08 3.75
C ARG A 193 0.19 -18.51 4.05
N ILE A 194 -0.53 -18.19 2.98
CA ILE A 194 -1.96 -17.89 3.03
C ILE A 194 -2.72 -19.22 3.00
N ILE A 195 -3.54 -19.46 4.02
CA ILE A 195 -4.34 -20.67 4.20
C ILE A 195 -5.79 -20.31 4.54
N GLN A 196 -6.67 -21.30 4.48
CA GLN A 196 -8.01 -21.22 5.04
C GLN A 196 -7.99 -21.82 6.45
N PHE A 197 -8.55 -21.13 7.44
CA PHE A 197 -8.65 -21.62 8.80
C PHE A 197 -10.09 -21.52 9.30
N GLN A 198 -10.61 -22.61 9.86
CA GLN A 198 -11.99 -22.67 10.33
C GLN A 198 -12.13 -21.96 11.69
N ALA A 199 -13.10 -21.05 11.80
CA ALA A 199 -13.43 -20.39 13.05
C ALA A 199 -14.31 -21.27 13.96
N THR A 200 -14.23 -21.02 15.27
CA THR A 200 -15.03 -21.72 16.29
C THR A 200 -16.21 -20.85 16.71
N PRO A 201 -17.46 -21.34 16.65
CA PRO A 201 -18.62 -20.59 17.14
C PRO A 201 -18.51 -20.25 18.63
N CYS A 202 -18.99 -19.06 19.03
CA CYS A 202 -19.08 -18.66 20.43
C CYS A 202 -20.37 -19.20 21.08
N PRO A 203 -20.33 -20.09 22.09
CA PRO A 203 -21.55 -20.69 22.66
C PRO A 203 -22.51 -19.70 23.32
N LYS A 204 -21.98 -18.58 23.83
CA LYS A 204 -22.75 -17.54 24.55
C LYS A 204 -23.15 -16.35 23.67
N GLU A 205 -22.53 -16.21 22.51
CA GLU A 205 -22.64 -15.02 21.65
C GLU A 205 -22.79 -15.48 20.20
N PRO A 206 -24.03 -15.77 19.73
CA PRO A 206 -24.26 -16.37 18.42
C PRO A 206 -23.87 -15.46 17.25
N ASN A 207 -23.74 -14.16 17.50
CA ASN A 207 -23.25 -13.15 16.55
C ASN A 207 -21.72 -13.02 16.52
N LYS A 208 -20.99 -13.98 17.12
CA LYS A 208 -19.52 -13.97 17.15
C LYS A 208 -18.93 -15.33 16.81
N GLU A 209 -17.79 -15.29 16.16
CA GLU A 209 -16.95 -16.45 15.88
C GLU A 209 -15.53 -16.19 16.36
N MET A 210 -14.93 -17.14 17.09
CA MET A 210 -13.54 -17.09 17.50
C MET A 210 -12.64 -17.43 16.32
N ILE A 211 -11.72 -16.53 16.00
CA ILE A 211 -10.79 -16.65 14.86
C ILE A 211 -9.35 -16.81 15.34
N ASN A 212 -8.51 -17.39 14.49
CA ASN A 212 -7.06 -17.44 14.72
C ASN A 212 -6.45 -16.03 14.62
N ASP A 213 -5.36 -15.76 15.36
CA ASP A 213 -4.65 -14.48 15.28
C ASP A 213 -4.17 -14.17 13.85
N GLY A 214 -3.78 -15.19 13.08
CA GLY A 214 -3.40 -15.06 11.68
C GLY A 214 -4.55 -14.69 10.73
N ALA A 215 -5.80 -14.77 11.19
CA ALA A 215 -6.98 -14.32 10.43
C ALA A 215 -7.40 -12.87 10.76
N SER A 216 -6.71 -12.20 11.69
CA SER A 216 -6.91 -10.79 12.01
C SER A 216 -5.97 -9.90 11.21
N TRP A 217 -6.51 -9.20 10.21
CA TRP A 217 -5.80 -8.31 9.32
C TRP A 217 -6.00 -6.84 9.73
N THR A 218 -4.99 -5.99 9.51
CA THR A 218 -5.15 -4.53 9.64
C THR A 218 -5.28 -3.93 8.26
N ILE A 219 -6.39 -3.23 7.99
CA ILE A 219 -6.64 -2.61 6.69
C ILE A 219 -6.20 -1.15 6.67
N ILE A 220 -5.56 -0.73 5.58
CA ILE A 220 -5.13 0.65 5.34
C ILE A 220 -5.18 0.93 3.84
N SER A 221 -5.60 2.13 3.46
CA SER A 221 -5.53 2.57 2.06
C SER A 221 -4.09 2.90 1.71
N THR A 222 -3.68 2.53 0.50
CA THR A 222 -2.38 2.85 -0.08
C THR A 222 -2.56 3.75 -1.29
N ASP A 223 -1.51 4.45 -1.67
CA ASP A 223 -1.48 5.33 -2.85
C ASP A 223 -0.14 5.16 -3.58
N LYS A 224 -0.07 5.55 -4.84
CA LYS A 224 1.08 5.39 -5.72
C LYS A 224 1.36 6.70 -6.46
N ALA A 225 2.59 7.20 -6.31
CA ALA A 225 3.15 8.21 -7.21
C ALA A 225 4.02 7.50 -8.26
N GLU A 226 3.77 7.80 -9.54
CA GLU A 226 4.55 7.25 -10.66
C GLU A 226 5.16 8.39 -11.45
N TYR A 227 6.45 8.26 -11.75
CA TYR A 227 7.20 9.23 -12.52
C TYR A 227 7.96 8.49 -13.62
N THR A 228 7.76 8.92 -14.86
CA THR A 228 8.40 8.34 -16.05
C THR A 228 9.11 9.44 -16.82
N PHE A 229 10.36 9.19 -17.19
CA PHE A 229 11.18 10.12 -17.97
C PHE A 229 12.11 9.34 -18.91
N TYR A 230 12.58 10.01 -19.98
CA TYR A 230 13.51 9.45 -20.94
C TYR A 230 14.37 10.54 -21.58
N GLU A 231 15.67 10.30 -21.69
CA GLU A 231 16.64 11.18 -22.33
C GLU A 231 16.63 10.96 -23.86
N GLY A 232 15.68 11.60 -24.55
CA GLY A 232 15.45 11.42 -26.00
C GLY A 232 16.64 11.80 -26.89
N MET A 233 17.39 12.83 -26.49
CA MET A 233 18.54 13.38 -27.22
C MET A 233 19.88 13.07 -26.53
N GLY A 234 19.89 12.08 -25.63
CA GLY A 234 21.05 11.78 -24.79
C GLY A 234 21.09 12.59 -23.49
N PRO A 235 22.19 12.47 -22.72
CA PRO A 235 22.32 13.05 -21.39
C PRO A 235 22.15 14.57 -21.35
N VAL A 236 21.55 15.07 -20.28
CA VAL A 236 21.35 16.50 -20.02
C VAL A 236 21.96 16.90 -18.67
N HIS A 237 22.44 18.14 -18.54
CA HIS A 237 23.03 18.63 -17.29
C HIS A 237 21.99 18.97 -16.20
N ALA A 238 20.74 19.23 -16.60
CA ALA A 238 19.67 19.56 -15.65
C ALA A 238 19.02 18.28 -15.12
N PRO A 239 18.61 18.23 -13.84
CA PRO A 239 17.86 17.10 -13.30
C PRO A 239 16.52 16.95 -14.03
N VAL A 240 15.99 15.73 -14.08
CA VAL A 240 14.74 15.44 -14.81
C VAL A 240 13.48 15.93 -14.08
N THR A 241 13.63 16.36 -12.82
CA THR A 241 12.53 16.81 -11.96
C THR A 241 12.39 18.33 -11.96
N PRO A 242 11.17 18.89 -11.78
CA PRO A 242 9.90 18.19 -11.53
C PRO A 242 9.35 17.52 -12.80
N VAL A 243 9.07 16.22 -12.71
CA VAL A 243 8.50 15.45 -13.84
C VAL A 243 7.02 15.81 -13.98
N PRO A 244 6.56 16.24 -15.17
CA PRO A 244 5.16 16.56 -15.39
C PRO A 244 4.28 15.32 -15.29
N VAL A 245 3.09 15.48 -14.69
CA VAL A 245 2.08 14.42 -14.56
C VAL A 245 0.78 14.92 -15.20
N VAL A 246 0.29 14.18 -16.18
CA VAL A 246 -1.00 14.46 -16.85
C VAL A 246 -2.08 13.59 -16.22
N GLU A 247 -3.02 14.19 -15.50
CA GLU A 247 -4.08 13.45 -14.80
C GLU A 247 -5.31 13.18 -15.69
N SER A 248 -5.62 14.09 -16.62
CA SER A 248 -6.72 13.92 -17.58
C SER A 248 -6.48 14.75 -18.84
N LEU A 249 -7.13 14.34 -19.93
CA LEU A 249 -7.24 15.10 -21.18
C LEU A 249 -8.73 15.44 -21.37
N GLN A 250 -9.01 16.69 -21.72
CA GLN A 250 -10.36 17.16 -22.04
C GLN A 250 -10.56 17.23 -23.55
#